data_AF-A0A848LS47-F1
#
_entry.id   AF-A0A848LS47-F1
#
_cell.length_a   1.000
_cell.length_b   1.000
_cell.length_c   1.000
_cell.angle_alpha   90.00
_cell.angle_beta   90.00
_cell.angle_gamma   90.00
#
_symmetry.space_group_name_H-M   'P 1'
#
loop_
_entity.id
_entity.type
_entity.pdbx_description
1 polymer ?
#
loop_
_entity_poly.entity_id
_entity_poly.type
_entity_poly.pdbx_seq_one_letter_code
_entity_poly.pdbx_strand_id
1 'polypeptide(L)'
;MAETLEARFGPGTAQAPHPVEWLSDNGPVYTAKDTRDFGSSLGLRVCTTPSYSPQSNGMAEAFVKTFKRDYVSVNELPSAAHVLAQLPAWFDDYNRCHPHRGLKMKSPREFRTANSQP
;
A
#
# COMPACT_ATOMS: atom_id res chain seq x y z
N MET A 1 1.66 4.38 -8.85
CA MET A 1 0.57 5.29 -8.41
C MET A 1 -0.72 5.09 -9.23
N ALA A 2 -0.68 5.13 -10.57
CA ALA A 2 -1.88 4.88 -11.39
C ALA A 2 -2.46 3.45 -11.18
N GLU A 3 -1.64 2.42 -11.33
CA GLU A 3 -2.08 1.01 -11.16
C GLU A 3 -2.70 0.73 -9.77
N THR A 4 -2.23 1.43 -8.73
CA THR A 4 -2.77 1.27 -7.37
C THR A 4 -4.18 1.84 -7.23
N LEU A 5 -4.57 2.82 -8.05
CA LEU A 5 -5.96 3.30 -8.11
C LEU A 5 -6.85 2.28 -8.77
N GLU A 6 -6.44 1.73 -9.91
CA GLU A 6 -7.21 0.70 -10.60
C GLU A 6 -7.37 -0.56 -9.74
N ALA A 7 -6.31 -0.99 -9.07
CA ALA A 7 -6.37 -2.14 -8.16
C ALA A 7 -7.30 -1.91 -6.95
N ARG A 8 -7.45 -0.65 -6.51
CA ARG A 8 -8.27 -0.30 -5.33
C ARG A 8 -9.73 -0.02 -5.69
N PHE A 9 -9.97 0.68 -6.78
CA PHE A 9 -11.28 1.25 -7.15
C PHE A 9 -11.89 0.62 -8.40
N GLY A 10 -11.14 -0.19 -9.15
CA GLY A 10 -11.60 -0.94 -10.31
C GLY A 10 -10.88 -0.55 -11.61
N PRO A 11 -10.85 -1.45 -12.60
CA PRO A 11 -10.22 -1.18 -13.90
C PRO A 11 -10.75 0.09 -14.56
N GLY A 12 -9.86 0.88 -15.17
CA GLY A 12 -10.24 2.14 -15.84
C GLY A 12 -10.41 3.33 -14.89
N THR A 13 -10.08 3.18 -13.59
CA THR A 13 -10.08 4.30 -12.65
C THR A 13 -8.92 5.25 -12.95
N ALA A 14 -9.21 6.35 -13.65
CA ALA A 14 -8.23 7.39 -13.95
C ALA A 14 -7.95 8.35 -12.77
N GLN A 15 -8.93 8.53 -11.87
CA GLN A 15 -8.82 9.39 -10.69
C GLN A 15 -9.53 8.79 -9.48
N ALA A 16 -9.06 9.10 -8.27
CA ALA A 16 -9.70 8.65 -7.04
C ALA A 16 -11.16 9.16 -6.97
N PRO A 17 -12.15 8.30 -6.68
CA PRO A 17 -13.57 8.69 -6.69
C PRO A 17 -13.97 9.61 -5.53
N HIS A 18 -13.12 9.70 -4.51
CA HIS A 18 -13.25 10.59 -3.36
C HIS A 18 -11.84 10.98 -2.89
N PRO A 19 -11.68 12.02 -2.05
CA PRO A 19 -10.36 12.39 -1.54
C PRO A 19 -9.65 11.20 -0.88
N VAL A 20 -8.45 10.90 -1.35
CA VAL A 20 -7.57 9.88 -0.78
C VAL A 20 -6.22 10.53 -0.46
N GLU A 21 -5.83 10.47 0.80
CA GLU A 21 -4.52 10.94 1.23
C GLU A 21 -3.46 9.94 0.77
N TRP A 22 -2.43 10.46 0.10
CA TRP A 22 -1.22 9.71 -0.22
C TRP A 22 -0.09 10.25 0.66
N LEU A 23 0.10 9.60 1.81
CA LEU A 23 1.13 9.94 2.79
C LEU A 23 2.45 9.25 2.45
N SER A 24 3.52 10.02 2.42
CA SER A 24 4.90 9.56 2.19
C SER A 24 5.87 10.24 3.15
N ASP A 25 7.12 9.75 3.21
CA ASP A 25 8.19 10.47 3.90
C ASP A 25 8.69 11.67 3.07
N ASN A 26 9.68 12.40 3.59
CA ASN A 26 10.28 13.55 2.89
C ASN A 26 11.37 13.14 1.89
N GLY A 27 11.40 11.88 1.44
CA GLY A 27 12.34 11.40 0.44
C GLY A 27 12.27 12.24 -0.85
N PRO A 28 13.40 12.53 -1.52
CA PRO A 28 13.43 13.38 -2.71
C PRO A 28 12.50 12.90 -3.84
N VAL A 29 12.34 11.58 -4.00
CA VAL A 29 11.44 10.99 -5.00
C VAL A 29 9.97 11.36 -4.75
N TYR A 30 9.56 11.51 -3.50
CA TYR A 30 8.18 11.84 -3.11
C TYR A 30 7.93 13.35 -3.03
N THR A 31 8.96 14.15 -2.80
CA THR A 31 8.88 15.62 -2.73
C THR A 31 9.10 16.29 -4.09
N ALA A 32 9.64 15.58 -5.08
CA ALA A 32 9.82 16.06 -6.45
C ALA A 32 8.50 16.60 -7.03
N LYS A 33 8.59 17.73 -7.73
CA LYS A 33 7.44 18.42 -8.32
C LYS A 33 6.63 17.48 -9.23
N ASP A 34 7.30 16.79 -10.15
CA ASP A 34 6.62 15.91 -11.12
C ASP A 34 5.87 14.77 -10.43
N THR A 35 6.44 14.20 -9.37
CA THR A 35 5.77 13.15 -8.57
C THR A 35 4.51 13.70 -7.89
N ARG A 36 4.60 14.90 -7.31
CA ARG A 36 3.48 15.55 -6.61
C ARG A 36 2.38 15.93 -7.60
N ASP A 37 2.76 16.54 -8.73
CA ASP A 37 1.83 16.95 -9.79
C ASP A 37 1.11 15.72 -10.36
N PHE A 38 1.84 14.62 -10.60
CA PHE A 38 1.25 13.37 -11.05
C PHE A 38 0.27 12.79 -10.02
N GLY A 39 0.65 12.72 -8.74
CA GLY A 39 -0.25 12.28 -7.66
C GLY A 39 -1.53 13.12 -7.59
N SER A 40 -1.41 14.45 -7.68
CA SER A 40 -2.55 15.36 -7.71
C SER A 40 -3.42 15.19 -8.96
N SER A 41 -2.84 14.94 -10.14
CA SER A 41 -3.61 14.67 -11.37
C SER A 41 -4.47 13.40 -11.29
N LEU A 42 -4.10 12.47 -10.42
CA LEU A 42 -4.83 11.24 -10.13
C LEU A 42 -5.91 11.43 -9.03
N GLY A 43 -6.14 12.65 -8.56
CA GLY A 43 -7.09 12.96 -7.49
C GLY A 43 -6.58 12.62 -6.08
N LEU A 44 -5.28 12.38 -5.89
CA LEU A 44 -4.70 12.12 -4.58
C LEU A 44 -4.33 13.43 -3.87
N ARG A 45 -4.58 13.48 -2.56
CA ARG A 45 -4.04 14.53 -1.69
C ARG A 45 -2.63 14.12 -1.26
N VAL A 46 -1.62 14.70 -1.90
CA VAL A 46 -0.21 14.40 -1.61
C VAL A 46 0.16 14.98 -0.25
N CYS A 47 0.59 14.11 0.67
CA CYS A 47 0.96 14.46 2.04
C CYS A 47 2.36 13.93 2.35
N THR A 48 3.13 14.70 3.12
CA THR A 48 4.42 14.25 3.66
C THR A 48 4.38 14.22 5.18
N THR A 49 5.17 13.34 5.78
CA THR A 49 5.29 13.29 7.24
C THR A 49 5.91 14.59 7.78
N PRO A 50 5.50 15.04 8.97
CA PRO A 50 6.21 16.12 9.65
C PRO A 50 7.69 15.76 9.85
N SER A 51 8.57 16.75 9.73
CA SER A 51 9.99 16.56 10.03
C SER A 51 10.17 15.95 11.43
N TYR A 52 11.06 14.96 11.53
CA TYR A 52 11.36 14.26 12.79
C TYR A 52 10.19 13.49 13.42
N SER A 53 9.16 13.11 12.63
CA SER A 53 8.08 12.20 13.07
C SER A 53 8.13 10.85 12.34
N PRO A 54 9.11 9.97 12.65
CA PRO A 54 9.21 8.65 12.03
C PRO A 54 7.97 7.78 12.27
N GLN A 55 7.26 7.99 13.40
CA GLN A 55 6.06 7.23 13.74
C GLN A 55 4.91 7.45 12.74
N SER A 56 4.91 8.58 12.02
CA SER A 56 3.89 8.90 11.03
C SER A 56 3.90 7.95 9.83
N ASN A 57 5.02 7.26 9.57
CA ASN A 57 5.11 6.21 8.54
C ASN A 57 4.93 4.79 9.11
N GLY A 58 4.58 4.66 10.39
CA GLY A 58 4.57 3.38 11.11
C GLY A 58 3.66 2.31 10.50
N MET A 59 2.58 2.71 9.81
CA MET A 59 1.71 1.76 9.09
C MET A 59 2.43 1.10 7.90
N ALA A 60 3.14 1.88 7.09
CA ALA A 60 3.89 1.35 5.95
C ALA A 60 5.07 0.50 6.43
N GLU A 61 5.76 0.94 7.48
CA GLU A 61 6.85 0.17 8.09
C GLU A 61 6.37 -1.16 8.69
N ALA A 62 5.24 -1.15 9.38
CA ALA A 62 4.62 -2.36 9.91
C ALA A 62 4.23 -3.33 8.78
N PHE A 63 3.65 -2.82 7.69
CA PHE A 63 3.36 -3.63 6.50
C PHE A 63 4.62 -4.29 5.95
N VAL A 64 5.67 -3.52 5.66
CA VAL A 64 6.93 -4.06 5.09
C VAL A 64 7.56 -5.08 6.03
N LYS A 65 7.53 -4.82 7.33
CA LYS A 65 8.07 -5.74 8.34
C LYS A 65 7.32 -7.08 8.34
N THR A 66 5.99 -7.05 8.36
CA THR A 66 5.16 -8.26 8.28
C THR A 66 5.39 -8.98 6.95
N PHE A 67 5.36 -8.26 5.83
CA PHE A 67 5.53 -8.84 4.50
C PHE A 67 6.89 -9.54 4.37
N LYS A 68 7.97 -8.89 4.84
CA LYS A 68 9.30 -9.51 4.83
C LYS A 68 9.35 -10.75 5.71
N ARG A 69 8.81 -10.69 6.92
CA ARG A 69 8.82 -11.82 7.87
C ARG A 69 8.07 -13.04 7.32
N ASP A 70 6.87 -12.84 6.78
CA ASP A 70 5.94 -13.93 6.51
C ASP A 70 6.00 -14.45 5.07
N TYR A 71 6.56 -13.67 4.13
CA TYR A 71 6.69 -14.08 2.74
C TYR A 71 8.16 -14.14 2.32
N VAL A 72 8.92 -13.06 2.51
CA VAL A 72 10.30 -13.01 1.99
C VAL A 72 11.23 -13.97 2.75
N SER A 73 11.18 -14.00 4.08
CA SER A 73 12.10 -14.79 4.90
C SER A 73 11.82 -16.30 4.91
N VAL A 74 10.66 -16.73 4.43
CA VAL A 74 10.24 -18.15 4.44
C VAL A 74 10.24 -18.80 3.06
N ASN A 75 10.57 -18.04 2.01
CA ASN A 75 10.64 -18.52 0.63
C ASN A 75 12.08 -18.46 0.11
N GLU A 76 12.41 -19.28 -0.87
CA GLU A 76 13.68 -19.18 -1.60
C GLU A 76 13.67 -17.94 -2.52
N LEU A 77 14.79 -17.21 -2.55
CA LEU A 77 14.92 -15.95 -3.31
C LEU A 77 16.07 -16.04 -4.32
N PRO A 78 16.05 -17.00 -5.27
CA PRO A 78 17.19 -17.28 -6.15
C PRO A 78 17.52 -16.15 -7.12
N SER A 79 16.56 -15.26 -7.42
CA SER A 79 16.79 -14.07 -8.25
C SER A 79 15.71 -13.02 -8.03
N ALA A 80 15.98 -11.77 -8.40
CA ALA A 80 14.99 -10.69 -8.37
C ALA A 80 13.77 -11.00 -9.25
N ALA A 81 13.98 -11.60 -10.43
CA ALA A 81 12.89 -11.99 -11.33
C ALA A 81 11.96 -13.03 -10.68
N HIS A 82 12.52 -14.01 -9.97
CA HIS A 82 11.73 -14.97 -9.21
C HIS A 82 10.89 -14.27 -8.13
N VAL A 83 11.49 -13.38 -7.35
CA VAL A 83 10.76 -12.63 -6.30
C VAL A 83 9.62 -11.80 -6.90
N LEU A 84 9.89 -11.05 -7.98
CA LEU A 84 8.89 -10.24 -8.66
C LEU A 84 7.72 -11.07 -9.18
N ALA A 85 7.97 -12.29 -9.67
CA ALA A 85 6.92 -13.21 -10.13
C ALA A 85 6.02 -13.71 -8.99
N GLN A 86 6.54 -13.79 -7.76
CA GLN A 86 5.80 -14.26 -6.58
C GLN A 86 4.98 -13.14 -5.91
N LEU A 87 5.38 -11.87 -6.08
CA LEU A 87 4.75 -10.73 -5.41
C LEU A 87 3.21 -10.68 -5.59
N PRO A 88 2.63 -10.88 -6.80
CA PRO A 88 1.18 -10.84 -6.96
C PRO A 88 0.44 -11.86 -6.08
N ALA A 89 0.96 -13.09 -5.99
CA ALA A 89 0.37 -14.15 -5.18
C ALA A 89 0.49 -13.83 -3.68
N TRP A 90 1.65 -13.33 -3.24
CA TRP A 90 1.87 -12.93 -1.84
C TRP A 90 0.99 -11.74 -1.44
N PHE A 91 0.80 -10.75 -2.33
CA PHE A 91 -0.12 -9.65 -2.06
C PHE A 91 -1.58 -10.11 -2.02
N ASP A 92 -1.99 -11.07 -2.85
CA ASP A 92 -3.36 -11.59 -2.81
C ASP A 92 -3.63 -12.34 -1.50
N ASP A 93 -2.70 -13.20 -1.08
CA ASP A 93 -2.75 -13.91 0.20
C ASP A 93 -2.79 -12.94 1.38
N TYR A 94 -1.90 -11.95 1.40
CA TYR A 94 -1.89 -10.90 2.43
C TYR A 94 -3.25 -10.20 2.54
N ASN A 95 -3.85 -9.85 1.40
CA ASN A 95 -5.09 -9.08 1.38
C ASN A 95 -6.36 -9.90 1.61
N ARG A 96 -6.35 -11.22 1.34
CA ARG A 96 -7.54 -12.08 1.42
C ARG A 96 -7.52 -13.08 2.58
N CYS A 97 -6.35 -13.57 2.95
CA CYS A 97 -6.20 -14.73 3.84
C CYS A 97 -5.47 -14.35 5.15
N HIS A 98 -4.46 -13.51 5.10
CA HIS A 98 -3.60 -13.24 6.26
C HIS A 98 -4.41 -12.58 7.41
N PRO A 99 -4.48 -13.18 8.60
CA PRO A 99 -5.19 -12.60 9.73
C PRO A 99 -4.36 -11.52 10.42
N HIS A 100 -4.97 -10.37 10.72
CA HIS A 100 -4.28 -9.28 11.42
C HIS A 100 -4.89 -9.00 12.79
N ARG A 101 -4.06 -9.01 13.85
CA ARG A 101 -4.50 -8.72 15.22
C ARG A 101 -5.19 -7.36 15.34
N GLY A 102 -4.63 -6.33 14.69
CA GLY A 102 -5.22 -4.97 14.64
C GLY A 102 -6.55 -4.89 13.90
N LEU A 103 -6.88 -5.90 13.08
CA LEU A 103 -8.12 -6.00 12.31
C LEU A 103 -9.09 -7.05 12.89
N LYS A 104 -8.99 -7.36 14.20
CA LYS A 104 -9.80 -8.39 14.87
C LYS A 104 -9.64 -9.78 14.23
N MET A 105 -8.41 -10.12 13.84
CA MET A 105 -8.05 -11.38 13.15
C MET A 105 -8.65 -11.55 11.76
N LYS A 106 -9.23 -10.51 11.17
CA LYS A 106 -9.68 -10.49 9.77
C LYS A 106 -8.52 -10.19 8.84
N SER A 107 -8.66 -10.62 7.59
CA SER A 107 -7.81 -10.12 6.50
C SER A 107 -8.18 -8.67 6.12
N PRO A 108 -7.31 -7.94 5.41
CA PRO A 108 -7.60 -6.56 4.99
C PRO A 108 -8.89 -6.44 4.18
N ARG A 109 -9.18 -7.38 3.27
CA ARG A 109 -10.43 -7.38 2.50
C ARG A 109 -11.64 -7.70 3.36
N GLU A 110 -11.57 -8.71 4.23
CA GLU A 110 -12.66 -9.03 5.15
C GLU A 110 -12.98 -7.85 6.07
N PHE A 111 -11.95 -7.21 6.62
CA PHE A 111 -12.12 -6.02 7.46
C PHE A 111 -12.77 -4.89 6.66
N ARG A 112 -12.31 -4.62 5.44
CA ARG A 112 -12.89 -3.58 4.60
C ARG A 112 -14.35 -3.87 4.28
N THR A 113 -14.68 -5.06 3.78
CA THR A 113 -16.08 -5.43 3.46
C THR A 113 -16.99 -5.35 4.68
N ALA A 114 -16.51 -5.71 5.86
CA ALA A 114 -17.30 -5.64 7.10
C ALA A 114 -17.48 -4.22 7.67
N ASN A 115 -16.63 -3.25 7.27
CA ASN A 115 -16.67 -1.87 7.77
C ASN A 115 -17.01 -0.85 6.68
N SER A 116 -17.16 -1.27 5.43
CA SER A 116 -17.81 -0.47 4.39
C SER A 116 -19.30 -0.35 4.74
N GLN A 117 -19.67 0.72 5.44
CA GLN A 117 -21.07 1.17 5.48
C GLN A 117 -21.46 1.65 4.06
N PRO A 118 -22.72 1.43 3.62
CA PRO A 118 -23.25 2.05 2.43
C PRO A 118 -23.23 3.58 2.51
#